data_AF-A0A5J4WIU8-F1
#
_entry.id   AF-A0A5J4WIU8-F1
#
_cell.length_a   1.000
_cell.length_b   1.000
_cell.length_c   1.000
_cell.angle_alpha   90.00
_cell.angle_beta   90.00
_cell.angle_gamma   90.00
#
_symmetry.space_group_name_H-M   'P 1'
#
loop_
_entity.id
_entity.type
_entity.pdbx_description
1 polymer ?
#
loop_
_entity_poly.entity_id
_entity_poly.type
_entity_poly.pdbx_seq_one_letter_code
_entity_poly.pdbx_strand_id
1 'polypeptide(L)'
;MCNFFIVSADEFLVDNIRPSLNDNQNTNHFHKLQQQQKLANGDLTCYIKGTGANANDCQSSSSPCKTINYILDLNPTAGFNKGSDKVVIILQSDTSDQDNNYLNSSSILSNIITVQSQGYQSGSNSYTKYSILSSSKTNSFFNVTNIGQLTLLGIHFDNIKSNTDKPLIAISTTDNSQIPRVTVIDCEFESANASSVLSNRIFQMNGGSLIIANTKIQNYQFAYDYMVIKIETSSISSGIYRSNILTINNSTISNIKCARDGTVIYATLNNGGLIELNEVTFTNLTLTYSGGAVWGTLNGESKIQLNTLNTFRNCICTSSSYGRGGAFYLILQNSACKFIASGQVEFINCTCAQAGGAVWAEINAGEISLSNIYVENCTGTTGGAIYSNIKGGGKFTINGTNTFYNCSSTSGTGGSIYMYISDTNGKCEISGQIEIKDSQSKTSGGGIYFENHYGELLISNLNVTNCKGTIGGGVYSSLTDNGKVTINGTCSISNCQSTSGNGGGIYIDLVNSNSKYIISGQIEIKDCSSSSQGGGIWTEIRWGELILTGVSIKNCKGTVGGGIFSEIKTSGDLTMNGSTVVSNCNSTSGNGGGIIIY
;
A
#
# COMPACT_ATOMS: atom_id res chain seq x y z
N MET A 1 -11.05 18.88 -25.45
CA MET A 1 -9.88 18.55 -26.29
C MET A 1 -8.72 18.29 -25.35
N CYS A 2 -8.31 17.03 -25.27
CA CYS A 2 -7.22 16.53 -24.45
C CYS A 2 -5.87 16.94 -25.04
N ASN A 3 -4.88 17.20 -24.19
CA ASN A 3 -3.48 16.93 -24.54
C ASN A 3 -2.81 16.25 -23.35
N PHE A 4 -2.51 14.97 -23.55
CA PHE A 4 -1.54 14.19 -22.79
C PHE A 4 -0.14 14.61 -23.24
N PHE A 5 0.80 14.75 -22.31
CA PHE A 5 2.22 14.61 -22.61
C PHE A 5 2.80 13.52 -21.71
N ILE A 6 3.28 12.47 -22.37
CA ILE A 6 4.17 11.44 -21.84
C ILE A 6 5.56 12.08 -21.78
N VAL A 7 6.25 11.98 -20.65
CA VAL A 7 7.70 12.25 -20.57
C VAL A 7 8.36 11.07 -19.87
N SER A 8 9.26 10.43 -20.61
CA SER A 8 10.18 9.38 -20.17
C SER A 8 11.29 9.96 -19.29
N ALA A 9 11.76 9.14 -18.36
CA ALA A 9 12.88 9.42 -17.48
C ALA A 9 14.18 9.66 -18.24
N ASP A 10 14.84 10.79 -17.97
CA ASP A 10 16.26 10.86 -17.58
C ASP A 10 16.61 12.32 -17.21
N GLU A 11 17.52 12.48 -16.25
CA GLU A 11 18.21 13.71 -15.80
C GLU A 11 17.47 14.66 -14.83
N PHE A 12 17.77 14.48 -13.54
CA PHE A 12 17.67 15.49 -12.48
C PHE A 12 18.86 16.47 -12.55
N LEU A 13 18.61 17.79 -12.57
CA LEU A 13 19.30 18.81 -11.75
C LEU A 13 18.72 20.23 -11.93
N VAL A 14 18.19 20.76 -10.81
CA VAL A 14 18.07 22.18 -10.38
C VAL A 14 17.10 23.13 -11.10
N ASP A 15 15.98 23.40 -10.41
CA ASP A 15 15.08 24.54 -10.62
C ASP A 15 15.77 25.89 -10.42
N ASN A 16 15.46 26.85 -11.31
CA ASN A 16 15.51 28.28 -11.00
C ASN A 16 14.30 28.99 -11.61
N ILE A 17 13.44 29.49 -10.72
CA ILE A 17 12.29 30.34 -11.01
C ILE A 17 12.78 31.73 -11.42
N ARG A 18 12.29 32.27 -12.54
CA ARG A 18 12.27 33.71 -12.82
C ARG A 18 10.86 34.14 -13.23
N PRO A 19 10.29 35.20 -12.62
CA PRO A 19 9.23 35.98 -13.22
C PRO A 19 9.79 37.04 -14.19
N SER A 20 8.91 37.45 -15.08
CA SER A 20 9.02 38.41 -16.19
C SER A 20 9.68 39.76 -15.88
N LEU A 21 10.43 40.28 -16.87
CA LEU A 21 10.87 41.68 -16.98
C LEU A 21 9.93 42.45 -17.94
N ASN A 22 9.59 43.67 -17.57
CA ASN A 22 9.21 44.76 -18.48
C ASN A 22 9.99 46.03 -18.09
N ASP A 23 10.69 46.60 -19.08
CA ASP A 23 11.12 47.98 -19.33
C ASP A 23 11.45 48.95 -18.18
N ASN A 24 12.72 49.37 -18.09
CA ASN A 24 13.20 50.63 -18.69
C ASN A 24 14.63 51.00 -18.24
N GLN A 25 15.37 51.62 -19.16
CA GLN A 25 16.73 52.13 -18.97
C GLN A 25 16.78 53.37 -18.06
N ASN A 26 17.73 53.44 -17.12
CA ASN A 26 18.79 54.47 -17.11
C ASN A 26 19.77 54.40 -15.92
N THR A 27 21.04 54.62 -16.25
CA THR A 27 22.14 55.27 -15.49
C THR A 27 22.70 54.67 -14.19
N ASN A 28 23.90 54.08 -14.34
CA ASN A 28 25.15 54.35 -13.61
C ASN A 28 25.10 54.84 -12.15
N HIS A 29 25.50 53.97 -11.22
CA HIS A 29 26.67 54.24 -10.39
C HIS A 29 27.30 52.94 -9.85
N PHE A 30 28.59 52.78 -10.12
CA PHE A 30 29.42 51.70 -9.60
C PHE A 30 29.48 51.72 -8.08
N HIS A 31 29.13 50.60 -7.44
CA HIS A 31 29.92 50.07 -6.33
C HIS A 31 30.05 48.56 -6.50
N LYS A 32 31.28 48.10 -6.74
CA LYS A 32 31.68 46.70 -6.63
C LYS A 32 31.35 46.20 -5.22
N LEU A 33 30.40 45.30 -5.11
CA LEU A 33 30.44 44.24 -4.10
C LEU A 33 30.71 42.95 -4.85
N GLN A 34 32.00 42.56 -4.83
CA GLN A 34 32.39 41.20 -5.12
C GLN A 34 31.69 40.29 -4.10
N GLN A 35 30.60 39.63 -4.49
CA GLN A 35 30.25 38.38 -3.82
C GLN A 35 31.24 37.34 -4.33
N GLN A 36 32.19 37.04 -3.45
CA GLN A 36 33.15 35.96 -3.56
C GLN A 36 32.42 34.67 -3.95
N GLN A 37 32.90 34.03 -5.01
CA GLN A 37 32.61 32.63 -5.30
C GLN A 37 32.96 31.79 -4.06
N LYS A 38 32.00 31.05 -3.50
CA LYS A 38 32.25 30.02 -2.47
C LYS A 38 32.97 28.85 -3.16
N LEU A 39 34.30 28.95 -3.27
CA LEU A 39 35.20 27.94 -3.83
C LEU A 39 35.95 27.24 -2.68
N ALA A 40 35.30 26.23 -2.11
CA ALA A 40 35.83 25.07 -1.39
C ALA A 40 34.63 24.42 -0.68
N ASN A 41 34.38 23.14 -0.90
CA ASN A 41 33.30 22.44 -0.20
C ASN A 41 33.69 22.42 1.29
N GLY A 42 33.03 23.24 2.12
CA GLY A 42 33.37 23.45 3.54
C GLY A 42 33.12 22.24 4.43
N ASP A 43 32.97 21.06 3.83
CA ASP A 43 32.67 19.81 4.50
C ASP A 43 33.87 19.34 5.31
N LEU A 44 33.59 18.83 6.50
CA LEU A 44 34.60 18.32 7.41
C LEU A 44 34.63 16.80 7.37
N THR A 45 35.79 16.19 7.17
CA THR A 45 35.94 14.73 7.22
C THR A 45 36.50 14.31 8.58
N CYS A 46 35.84 13.36 9.23
CA CYS A 46 36.29 12.76 10.48
C CYS A 46 36.34 11.23 10.35
N TYR A 47 37.20 10.58 11.14
CA TYR A 47 37.38 9.13 11.10
C TYR A 47 37.02 8.49 12.44
N ILE A 48 36.34 7.36 12.38
CA ILE A 48 36.05 6.49 13.53
C ILE A 48 36.66 5.12 13.32
N LYS A 49 37.21 4.56 14.40
CA LYS A 49 37.69 3.18 14.46
C LYS A 49 37.35 2.61 15.83
N GLY A 50 36.99 1.33 15.91
CA GLY A 50 36.63 0.68 17.19
C GLY A 50 37.75 0.73 18.24
N THR A 51 39.01 0.75 17.80
CA THR A 51 40.20 0.92 18.66
C THR A 51 40.69 2.38 18.75
N GLY A 52 39.91 3.34 18.26
CA GLY A 52 40.25 4.77 18.28
C GLY A 52 40.22 5.37 19.69
N ALA A 53 40.59 6.65 19.80
CA ALA A 53 40.62 7.39 21.06
C ALA A 53 40.02 8.79 20.91
N ASN A 54 39.15 9.18 21.85
CA ASN A 54 38.50 10.49 21.90
C ASN A 54 39.43 11.54 22.51
N ALA A 55 40.52 11.86 21.82
CA ALA A 55 41.56 12.76 22.32
C ALA A 55 41.94 13.89 21.36
N ASN A 56 41.66 13.74 20.06
CA ASN A 56 42.13 14.62 18.98
C ASN A 56 40.94 15.14 18.15
N ASP A 57 41.20 15.93 17.11
CA ASP A 57 40.17 16.48 16.23
C ASP A 57 39.45 15.45 15.33
N CYS A 58 39.93 14.21 15.30
CA CYS A 58 39.42 13.10 14.49
C CYS A 58 39.58 13.28 12.96
N GLN A 59 40.32 14.29 12.50
CA GLN A 59 40.34 14.68 11.07
C GLN A 59 41.41 13.96 10.25
N SER A 60 42.30 13.20 10.90
CA SER A 60 43.28 12.35 10.24
C SER A 60 42.88 10.88 10.28
N SER A 61 43.04 10.18 9.14
CA SER A 61 42.82 8.74 9.04
C SER A 61 43.75 7.91 9.93
N SER A 62 44.90 8.46 10.34
CA SER A 62 45.84 7.84 11.29
C SER A 62 45.51 8.12 12.76
N SER A 63 44.58 9.02 13.03
CA SER A 63 44.15 9.42 14.38
C SER A 63 42.62 9.40 14.51
N PRO A 64 41.96 8.24 14.29
CA PRO A 64 40.52 8.14 14.37
C PRO A 64 40.02 8.24 15.81
N CYS A 65 38.83 8.80 15.96
CA CYS A 65 38.12 8.85 17.23
C CYS A 65 37.34 7.57 17.52
N LYS A 66 36.92 7.44 18.78
CA LYS A 66 36.19 6.28 19.25
C LYS A 66 34.69 6.43 19.08
N THR A 67 34.13 7.64 19.25
CA THR A 67 32.66 7.84 19.21
C THR A 67 32.20 9.01 18.34
N ILE A 68 31.02 8.88 17.74
CA ILE A 68 30.32 9.92 16.97
C ILE A 68 29.98 11.09 17.89
N ASN A 69 29.45 10.84 19.09
CA ASN A 69 29.16 11.92 20.05
C ASN A 69 30.36 12.81 20.34
N TYR A 70 31.56 12.24 20.49
CA TYR A 70 32.75 13.04 20.69
C TYR A 70 33.03 13.97 19.50
N ILE A 71 32.85 13.48 18.27
CA ILE A 71 32.96 14.32 17.06
C ILE A 71 31.91 15.44 17.07
N LEU A 72 30.66 15.13 17.42
CA LEU A 72 29.56 16.12 17.46
C LEU A 72 29.77 17.22 18.51
N ASP A 73 30.55 16.95 19.55
CA ASP A 73 30.89 17.88 20.63
C ASP A 73 32.14 18.73 20.33
N LEU A 74 32.84 18.48 19.22
CA LEU A 74 33.98 19.30 18.81
C LEU A 74 33.55 20.71 18.39
N ASN A 75 34.43 21.67 18.60
CA ASN A 75 34.22 23.02 18.09
C ASN A 75 34.41 23.06 16.57
N PRO A 76 33.59 23.81 15.83
CA PRO A 76 33.77 24.03 14.40
C PRO A 76 35.17 24.58 14.07
N THR A 77 35.80 24.04 13.03
CA THR A 77 37.04 24.58 12.48
C THR A 77 36.80 25.94 11.80
N ALA A 78 37.83 26.79 11.73
CA ALA A 78 37.72 28.07 11.03
C ALA A 78 37.26 27.86 9.57
N GLY A 79 36.20 28.57 9.17
CA GLY A 79 35.59 28.47 7.85
C GLY A 79 34.46 27.43 7.72
N PHE A 80 34.21 26.59 8.73
CA PHE A 80 33.07 25.67 8.76
C PHE A 80 31.79 26.40 9.19
N ASN A 81 30.74 26.32 8.36
CA ASN A 81 29.46 26.98 8.58
C ASN A 81 28.40 25.96 9.01
N LYS A 82 28.19 25.83 10.33
CA LYS A 82 27.14 24.99 10.89
C LYS A 82 25.77 25.31 10.28
N GLY A 83 25.02 24.26 9.91
CA GLY A 83 23.73 24.37 9.24
C GLY A 83 23.79 24.48 7.72
N SER A 84 24.97 24.71 7.14
CA SER A 84 25.19 24.66 5.69
C SER A 84 26.18 23.57 5.28
N ASP A 85 27.31 23.46 5.99
CA ASP A 85 28.37 22.52 5.66
C ASP A 85 28.15 21.18 6.41
N LYS A 86 28.53 20.04 5.82
CA LYS A 86 28.30 18.71 6.43
C LYS A 86 29.56 18.11 7.04
N VAL A 87 29.38 17.29 8.07
CA VAL A 87 30.45 16.44 8.64
C VAL A 87 30.32 15.04 8.06
N VAL A 88 31.36 14.55 7.38
CA VAL A 88 31.45 13.19 6.83
C VAL A 88 32.29 12.34 7.77
N ILE A 89 31.64 11.43 8.48
CA ILE A 89 32.24 10.49 9.40
C ILE A 89 32.49 9.16 8.68
N ILE A 90 33.75 8.76 8.59
CA ILE A 90 34.18 7.55 7.90
C ILE A 90 34.53 6.46 8.92
N LEU A 91 33.83 5.33 8.87
CA LEU A 91 34.13 4.15 9.68
C LEU A 91 35.25 3.35 9.02
N GLN A 92 36.37 3.19 9.74
CA GLN A 92 37.54 2.40 9.29
C GLN A 92 37.53 0.95 9.81
N SER A 93 36.62 0.64 10.72
CA SER A 93 36.39 -0.71 11.26
C SER A 93 34.98 -0.79 11.83
N ASP A 94 34.57 -1.99 12.23
CA ASP A 94 33.41 -2.17 13.09
C ASP A 94 33.58 -1.41 14.40
N THR A 95 32.45 -1.01 14.98
CA THR A 95 32.40 -0.27 16.25
C THR A 95 31.23 -0.73 17.11
N SER A 96 31.46 -0.83 18.42
CA SER A 96 30.43 -1.19 19.42
C SER A 96 30.22 -0.13 20.50
N ASP A 97 30.95 0.99 20.46
CA ASP A 97 30.92 2.00 21.52
C ASP A 97 29.94 3.15 21.29
N GLN A 98 29.36 3.21 20.10
CA GLN A 98 28.40 4.24 19.75
C GLN A 98 27.07 4.03 20.50
N ASP A 99 26.51 5.09 21.07
CA ASP A 99 25.21 5.07 21.74
C ASP A 99 24.64 6.49 21.84
N ASN A 100 23.31 6.63 21.84
CA ASN A 100 22.60 7.87 22.21
C ASN A 100 23.09 9.13 21.48
N ASN A 101 23.22 9.09 20.16
CA ASN A 101 23.70 10.23 19.37
C ASN A 101 22.57 11.21 19.06
N TYR A 102 22.70 12.46 19.50
CA TYR A 102 21.71 13.52 19.27
C TYR A 102 22.13 14.44 18.14
N LEU A 103 21.26 14.53 17.13
CA LEU A 103 21.45 15.42 16.00
C LEU A 103 20.29 16.43 15.93
N ASN A 104 20.57 17.64 16.37
CA ASN A 104 19.58 18.72 16.46
C ASN A 104 20.28 20.09 16.40
N SER A 105 19.52 21.18 16.59
CA SER A 105 20.05 22.55 16.55
C SER A 105 21.13 22.82 17.61
N SER A 106 21.14 22.08 18.72
CA SER A 106 22.07 22.23 19.84
C SER A 106 23.40 21.46 19.66
N SER A 107 23.51 20.56 18.67
CA SER A 107 24.77 19.85 18.37
C SER A 107 25.90 20.85 18.07
N ILE A 108 27.06 20.75 18.74
CA ILE A 108 28.09 21.82 18.70
C ILE A 108 28.72 21.93 17.32
N LEU A 109 29.25 20.83 16.78
CA LEU A 109 29.97 20.82 15.51
C LEU A 109 29.04 21.05 14.32
N SER A 110 28.06 20.16 14.13
CA SER A 110 27.09 20.25 13.04
C SER A 110 25.80 19.50 13.35
N ASN A 111 24.70 19.97 12.76
CA ASN A 111 23.41 19.30 12.72
C ASN A 111 23.20 18.52 11.39
N ILE A 112 24.20 18.51 10.50
CA ILE A 112 24.17 17.83 9.20
C ILE A 112 25.37 16.88 9.14
N ILE A 113 25.10 15.58 9.21
CA ILE A 113 26.16 14.56 9.17
C ILE A 113 25.88 13.46 8.15
N THR A 114 26.96 12.92 7.62
CA THR A 114 26.99 11.67 6.84
C THR A 114 27.85 10.66 7.58
N VAL A 115 27.38 9.45 7.78
CA VAL A 115 28.17 8.33 8.32
C VAL A 115 28.29 7.28 7.23
N GLN A 116 29.51 6.89 6.90
CA GLN A 116 29.78 5.96 5.81
C GLN A 116 30.90 4.98 6.14
N SER A 117 30.89 3.81 5.48
CA SER A 117 32.00 2.87 5.52
C SER A 117 33.19 3.41 4.73
N GLN A 118 34.42 3.14 5.18
CA GLN A 118 35.64 3.47 4.43
C GLN A 118 35.59 2.81 3.05
N GLY A 119 35.83 3.62 2.01
CA GLY A 119 35.79 3.15 0.63
C GLY A 119 34.39 3.05 0.04
N TYR A 120 33.34 3.55 0.72
CA TYR A 120 31.99 3.62 0.17
C TYR A 120 31.98 4.24 -1.22
N GLN A 121 31.33 3.55 -2.15
CA GLN A 121 31.09 4.00 -3.52
C GLN A 121 29.63 3.72 -3.83
N SER A 122 28.90 4.78 -4.22
CA SER A 122 27.46 4.69 -4.46
C SER A 122 27.13 3.65 -5.53
N GLY A 123 26.18 2.76 -5.24
CA GLY A 123 25.74 1.70 -6.15
C GLY A 123 26.75 0.57 -6.38
N SER A 124 27.92 0.60 -5.73
CA SER A 124 28.91 -0.48 -5.80
C SER A 124 28.77 -1.44 -4.61
N ASN A 125 29.15 -2.70 -4.80
CA ASN A 125 29.31 -3.68 -3.73
C ASN A 125 30.79 -4.02 -3.46
N SER A 126 31.73 -3.23 -3.99
CA SER A 126 33.18 -3.52 -3.93
C SER A 126 33.88 -3.05 -2.65
N TYR A 127 33.14 -2.50 -1.69
CA TYR A 127 33.68 -2.01 -0.42
C TYR A 127 33.18 -2.85 0.76
N THR A 128 33.94 -2.81 1.85
CA THR A 128 33.52 -3.47 3.10
C THR A 128 32.47 -2.61 3.81
N LYS A 129 31.28 -3.16 4.03
CA LYS A 129 30.27 -2.55 4.91
C LYS A 129 30.68 -2.79 6.36
N TYR A 130 31.12 -1.74 7.05
CA TYR A 130 31.44 -1.81 8.46
C TYR A 130 30.18 -1.80 9.31
N SER A 131 30.24 -2.55 10.40
CA SER A 131 29.14 -2.73 11.33
C SER A 131 29.14 -1.69 12.44
N ILE A 132 27.97 -1.17 12.73
CA ILE A 132 27.66 -0.52 13.99
C ILE A 132 26.94 -1.54 14.87
N LEU A 133 27.68 -2.10 15.82
CA LEU A 133 27.18 -3.12 16.75
C LEU A 133 26.43 -2.44 17.90
N SER A 134 25.11 -2.57 17.90
CA SER A 134 24.16 -1.91 18.77
C SER A 134 23.42 -2.88 19.71
N SER A 135 23.57 -4.19 19.54
CA SER A 135 22.88 -5.25 20.30
C SER A 135 23.05 -5.25 21.81
N SER A 136 24.05 -4.54 22.33
CA SER A 136 24.23 -4.34 23.78
C SER A 136 23.64 -3.02 24.31
N LYS A 137 23.16 -2.12 23.43
CA LYS A 137 22.76 -0.75 23.74
C LYS A 137 21.28 -0.63 24.11
N THR A 138 20.98 0.29 25.01
CA THR A 138 19.64 0.48 25.57
C THR A 138 18.94 1.76 25.13
N ASN A 139 19.68 2.74 24.61
CA ASN A 139 19.09 3.99 24.13
C ASN A 139 18.83 3.91 22.62
N SER A 140 18.07 4.88 22.10
CA SER A 140 18.03 5.09 20.65
C SER A 140 19.42 5.46 20.17
N PHE A 141 19.88 4.84 19.09
CA PHE A 141 21.23 5.06 18.58
C PHE A 141 21.38 6.44 17.94
N PHE A 142 20.43 6.81 17.07
CA PHE A 142 20.33 8.15 16.51
C PHE A 142 19.00 8.78 16.92
N ASN A 143 19.07 9.98 17.48
CA ASN A 143 17.93 10.85 17.75
C ASN A 143 18.06 12.09 16.86
N VAL A 144 17.36 12.09 15.72
CA VAL A 144 17.38 13.18 14.75
C VAL A 144 16.15 14.05 14.96
N THR A 145 16.35 15.29 15.42
CA THR A 145 15.23 16.17 15.77
C THR A 145 15.33 17.55 15.15
N ASN A 146 14.18 18.21 15.02
CA ASN A 146 14.05 19.58 14.51
C ASN A 146 14.67 19.75 13.11
N ILE A 147 15.84 20.36 13.00
CA ILE A 147 16.55 20.61 11.73
C ILE A 147 17.73 19.65 11.50
N GLY A 148 17.82 18.57 12.27
CA GLY A 148 18.87 17.55 12.12
C GLY A 148 18.78 16.79 10.80
N GLN A 149 19.92 16.53 10.17
CA GLN A 149 20.01 15.78 8.92
C GLN A 149 21.08 14.68 9.00
N LEU A 150 20.64 13.43 8.96
CA LEU A 150 21.50 12.26 9.00
C LEU A 150 21.47 11.53 7.65
N THR A 151 22.64 11.27 7.09
CA THR A 151 22.80 10.36 5.95
C THR A 151 23.64 9.15 6.35
N LEU A 152 23.17 7.94 6.09
CA LEU A 152 23.86 6.67 6.34
C LEU A 152 24.16 6.01 5.00
N LEU A 153 25.42 5.70 4.73
CA LEU A 153 25.88 5.16 3.46
C LEU A 153 26.67 3.87 3.65
N GLY A 154 26.12 2.75 3.18
CA GLY A 154 26.84 1.49 3.15
C GLY A 154 27.22 0.95 4.53
N ILE A 155 26.34 1.12 5.53
CA ILE A 155 26.54 0.66 6.90
C ILE A 155 25.74 -0.62 7.15
N HIS A 156 26.32 -1.54 7.91
CA HIS A 156 25.61 -2.68 8.47
C HIS A 156 25.19 -2.39 9.91
N PHE A 157 23.92 -2.61 10.24
CA PHE A 157 23.38 -2.50 11.59
C PHE A 157 22.86 -3.86 12.05
N ASP A 158 23.16 -4.21 13.29
CA ASP A 158 22.38 -5.19 14.02
C ASP A 158 21.13 -4.53 14.65
N ASN A 159 20.44 -5.22 15.57
CA ASN A 159 19.40 -4.61 16.40
C ASN A 159 19.95 -4.07 17.72
N ILE A 160 19.28 -3.09 18.36
CA ILE A 160 19.60 -2.72 19.76
C ILE A 160 19.20 -3.83 20.75
N LYS A 161 19.66 -3.74 21.99
CA LYS A 161 19.29 -4.68 23.05
C LYS A 161 17.77 -4.73 23.21
N SER A 162 17.19 -5.93 23.24
CA SER A 162 15.75 -6.12 23.47
C SER A 162 15.35 -5.60 24.86
N ASN A 163 14.12 -5.08 24.99
CA ASN A 163 13.46 -4.54 26.20
C ASN A 163 13.70 -3.06 26.55
N THR A 164 13.89 -2.18 25.57
CA THR A 164 14.11 -0.74 25.85
C THR A 164 13.01 0.19 25.37
N ASP A 165 12.02 -0.31 24.64
CA ASP A 165 10.97 0.46 23.94
C ASP A 165 11.49 1.56 22.98
N LYS A 166 12.79 1.88 23.00
CA LYS A 166 13.43 2.86 22.13
C LYS A 166 13.63 2.28 20.71
N PRO A 167 13.49 3.09 19.65
CA PRO A 167 13.87 2.68 18.30
C PRO A 167 15.40 2.71 18.13
N LEU A 168 15.96 2.00 17.15
CA LEU A 168 17.35 2.19 16.74
C LEU A 168 17.56 3.64 16.22
N ILE A 169 16.63 4.14 15.39
CA ILE A 169 16.66 5.49 14.83
C ILE A 169 15.32 6.19 15.11
N ALA A 170 15.38 7.31 15.84
CA ALA A 170 14.24 8.17 16.14
C ALA A 170 14.28 9.46 15.31
N ILE A 171 13.15 9.83 14.73
CA ILE A 171 12.95 11.06 13.95
C ILE A 171 11.77 11.82 14.56
N SER A 172 11.96 13.07 14.96
CA SER A 172 10.84 13.84 15.52
C SER A 172 11.01 15.36 15.44
N THR A 173 9.89 16.06 15.34
CA THR A 173 9.86 17.53 15.43
C THR A 173 8.63 17.99 16.21
N THR A 174 8.73 19.12 16.91
CA THR A 174 7.56 19.79 17.50
C THR A 174 7.01 20.91 16.64
N ASP A 175 7.65 21.20 15.50
CA ASP A 175 7.28 22.27 14.58
C ASP A 175 7.39 21.77 13.14
N ASN A 176 6.29 21.81 12.38
CA ASN A 176 6.27 21.38 10.99
C ASN A 176 7.13 22.25 10.06
N SER A 177 7.57 23.44 10.50
CA SER A 177 8.56 24.25 9.76
C SER A 177 9.99 23.68 9.85
N GLN A 178 10.24 22.82 10.85
CA GLN A 178 11.52 22.17 11.10
C GLN A 178 11.43 20.71 10.69
N ILE A 179 12.13 20.36 9.61
CA ILE A 179 12.02 19.04 8.98
C ILE A 179 13.28 18.24 9.31
N PRO A 180 13.24 17.30 10.28
CA PRO A 180 14.34 16.40 10.51
C PRO A 180 14.36 15.38 9.38
N ARG A 181 15.56 15.05 8.89
CA ARG A 181 15.74 14.17 7.73
C ARG A 181 16.70 13.05 8.03
N VAL A 182 16.28 11.83 7.71
CA VAL A 182 17.15 10.65 7.71
C VAL A 182 17.15 10.04 6.32
N THR A 183 18.34 9.78 5.80
CA THR A 183 18.54 9.13 4.50
C THR A 183 19.43 7.90 4.70
N VAL A 184 18.98 6.76 4.22
CA VAL A 184 19.64 5.46 4.37
C VAL A 184 19.85 4.87 2.99
N ILE A 185 21.10 4.66 2.58
CA ILE A 185 21.45 4.21 1.22
C ILE A 185 22.48 3.08 1.29
N ASP A 186 22.23 2.01 0.53
CA ASP A 186 23.10 0.83 0.42
C ASP A 186 23.38 0.13 1.78
N CYS A 187 22.56 0.38 2.79
CA CYS A 187 22.70 -0.17 4.13
C CYS A 187 22.09 -1.57 4.24
N GLU A 188 22.41 -2.24 5.35
CA GLU A 188 21.82 -3.53 5.70
C GLU A 188 21.45 -3.53 7.19
N PHE A 189 20.21 -3.91 7.47
CA PHE A 189 19.68 -4.10 8.82
C PHE A 189 19.33 -5.57 8.97
N GLU A 190 20.09 -6.28 9.79
CA GLU A 190 19.91 -7.70 10.04
C GLU A 190 19.94 -8.00 11.54
N SER A 191 19.04 -8.85 12.02
CA SER A 191 19.06 -9.26 13.44
C SER A 191 20.34 -10.03 13.76
N ALA A 192 20.98 -9.71 14.89
CA ALA A 192 22.11 -10.49 15.40
C ALA A 192 21.72 -11.95 15.72
N ASN A 193 20.44 -12.19 16.00
CA ASN A 193 19.88 -13.52 16.17
C ASN A 193 18.43 -13.55 15.66
N ALA A 194 18.21 -14.16 14.50
CA ALA A 194 16.90 -14.26 13.86
C ALA A 194 15.82 -14.97 14.71
N SER A 195 16.23 -15.78 15.69
CA SER A 195 15.30 -16.44 16.61
C SER A 195 14.94 -15.60 17.84
N SER A 196 15.67 -14.49 18.07
CA SER A 196 15.41 -13.62 19.20
C SER A 196 14.20 -12.72 18.95
N VAL A 197 13.35 -12.57 19.96
CA VAL A 197 12.20 -11.68 19.90
C VAL A 197 12.60 -10.29 20.38
N LEU A 198 12.44 -9.30 19.50
CA LEU A 198 12.79 -7.92 19.74
C LEU A 198 11.62 -7.14 20.33
N SER A 199 11.88 -6.46 21.44
CA SER A 199 10.97 -5.51 22.09
C SER A 199 11.43 -4.07 21.85
N ASN A 200 11.72 -3.74 20.59
CA ASN A 200 12.16 -2.44 20.12
C ASN A 200 11.80 -2.24 18.64
N ARG A 201 12.00 -1.02 18.12
CA ARG A 201 11.73 -0.65 16.71
C ARG A 201 13.05 -0.40 15.98
N ILE A 202 13.07 -0.53 14.66
CA ILE A 202 14.24 -0.06 13.89
C ILE A 202 14.12 1.45 13.68
N PHE A 203 12.99 1.90 13.12
CA PHE A 203 12.70 3.30 12.88
C PHE A 203 11.43 3.74 13.62
N GLN A 204 11.46 4.93 14.20
CA GLN A 204 10.25 5.61 14.68
C GLN A 204 10.22 7.06 14.21
N MET A 205 9.10 7.46 13.63
CA MET A 205 8.86 8.80 13.11
C MET A 205 7.72 9.46 13.87
N ASN A 206 7.93 10.71 14.29
CA ASN A 206 6.89 11.59 14.82
C ASN A 206 7.14 13.02 14.32
N GLY A 207 6.98 13.17 13.01
CA GLY A 207 7.31 14.36 12.22
C GLY A 207 8.64 14.22 11.47
N GLY A 208 8.69 14.71 10.23
CA GLY A 208 9.90 14.75 9.40
C GLY A 208 9.91 13.78 8.22
N SER A 209 11.10 13.45 7.73
CA SER A 209 11.29 12.64 6.53
C SER A 209 12.30 11.51 6.72
N LEU A 210 11.94 10.32 6.22
CA LEU A 210 12.80 9.14 6.13
C LEU A 210 12.86 8.66 4.68
N ILE A 211 14.07 8.55 4.14
CA ILE A 211 14.33 7.98 2.82
C ILE A 211 15.18 6.72 3.00
N ILE A 212 14.73 5.61 2.42
CA ILE A 212 15.46 4.34 2.40
C ILE A 212 15.66 3.94 0.93
N ALA A 213 16.90 3.68 0.52
CA ALA A 213 17.24 3.30 -0.84
C ALA A 213 18.25 2.14 -0.86
N ASN A 214 18.11 1.21 -1.81
CA ASN A 214 19.06 0.11 -2.02
C ASN A 214 19.38 -0.69 -0.74
N THR A 215 18.41 -0.79 0.17
CA THR A 215 18.64 -1.27 1.52
C THR A 215 17.96 -2.63 1.72
N LYS A 216 18.63 -3.50 2.48
CA LYS A 216 18.05 -4.76 2.95
C LYS A 216 17.67 -4.65 4.42
N ILE A 217 16.46 -5.05 4.76
CA ILE A 217 16.00 -5.18 6.15
C ILE A 217 15.46 -6.59 6.32
N GLN A 218 16.12 -7.43 7.12
CA GLN A 218 15.78 -8.84 7.14
C GLN A 218 15.98 -9.55 8.47
N ASN A 219 15.30 -10.69 8.59
CA ASN A 219 15.52 -11.69 9.64
C ASN A 219 15.19 -11.17 11.05
N TYR A 220 14.09 -10.41 11.18
CA TYR A 220 13.63 -9.88 12.46
C TYR A 220 12.37 -10.59 12.97
N GLN A 221 12.33 -10.84 14.27
CA GLN A 221 11.12 -11.23 14.97
C GLN A 221 10.79 -10.20 16.05
N PHE A 222 9.60 -9.61 16.01
CA PHE A 222 9.15 -8.56 16.93
C PHE A 222 8.11 -9.08 17.92
N ALA A 223 8.24 -8.64 19.17
CA ALA A 223 7.22 -8.78 20.20
C ALA A 223 6.00 -7.89 19.89
N TYR A 224 4.99 -7.98 20.75
CA TYR A 224 3.79 -7.14 20.65
C TYR A 224 4.15 -5.66 20.70
N ASP A 225 3.48 -4.83 19.90
CA ASP A 225 3.69 -3.37 19.77
C ASP A 225 5.02 -2.94 19.15
N TYR A 226 5.77 -3.87 18.57
CA TYR A 226 7.05 -3.61 17.92
C TYR A 226 7.05 -4.02 16.44
N MET A 227 7.86 -3.32 15.65
CA MET A 227 7.84 -3.35 14.19
C MET A 227 9.13 -2.76 13.62
N VAL A 228 9.30 -2.86 12.30
CA VAL A 228 10.42 -2.22 11.61
C VAL A 228 10.26 -0.70 11.63
N ILE A 229 9.15 -0.17 11.12
CA ILE A 229 8.89 1.27 11.02
C ILE A 229 7.58 1.61 11.71
N LYS A 230 7.66 2.46 12.74
CA LYS A 230 6.48 3.08 13.35
C LYS A 230 6.38 4.55 12.95
N ILE A 231 5.25 4.96 12.40
CA ILE A 231 4.93 6.36 12.10
C ILE A 231 3.76 6.79 12.98
N GLU A 232 4.03 7.76 13.84
CA GLU A 232 3.05 8.41 14.71
C GLU A 232 2.89 9.87 14.28
N THR A 233 1.66 10.38 14.34
CA THR A 233 1.35 11.80 14.11
C THR A 233 0.70 12.40 15.34
N SER A 234 1.52 12.80 16.32
CA SER A 234 0.99 13.57 17.44
C SER A 234 0.53 14.97 16.98
N SER A 235 -0.48 15.52 17.65
CA SER A 235 -0.87 16.91 17.48
C SER A 235 0.22 17.85 18.00
N ILE A 236 0.51 18.92 17.26
CA ILE A 236 1.34 20.03 17.71
C ILE A 236 0.48 21.01 18.53
N SER A 237 -0.71 21.29 18.03
CA SER A 237 -1.74 22.12 18.68
C SER A 237 -3.13 21.65 18.21
N SER A 238 -4.21 22.27 18.70
CA SER A 238 -5.58 21.86 18.37
C SER A 238 -5.80 21.83 16.85
N GLY A 239 -6.02 20.63 16.31
CA GLY A 239 -6.27 20.39 14.87
C GLY A 239 -5.03 20.41 13.96
N ILE A 240 -3.83 20.73 14.47
CA ILE A 240 -2.60 20.72 13.69
C ILE A 240 -1.77 19.50 14.07
N TYR A 241 -1.54 18.62 13.10
CA TYR A 241 -0.79 17.39 13.29
C TYR A 241 0.59 17.45 12.64
N ARG A 242 1.53 16.66 13.16
CA ARG A 242 2.83 16.47 12.53
C ARG A 242 2.69 15.86 11.14
N SER A 243 3.52 16.29 10.20
CA SER A 243 3.61 15.69 8.87
C SER A 243 4.79 14.70 8.81
N ASN A 244 4.54 13.50 8.26
CA ASN A 244 5.54 12.45 8.11
C ASN A 244 5.63 12.04 6.64
N ILE A 245 6.86 11.95 6.12
CA ILE A 245 7.12 11.50 4.74
C ILE A 245 8.09 10.32 4.78
N LEU A 246 7.63 9.14 4.39
CA LEU A 246 8.45 7.95 4.19
C LEU A 246 8.54 7.63 2.70
N THR A 247 9.76 7.53 2.18
CA THR A 247 10.03 7.05 0.82
C THR A 247 10.95 5.84 0.88
N ILE A 248 10.55 4.74 0.25
CA ILE A 248 11.39 3.53 0.11
C ILE A 248 11.59 3.22 -1.37
N ASN A 249 12.85 3.13 -1.78
CA ASN A 249 13.27 2.92 -3.15
C ASN A 249 14.14 1.67 -3.28
N ASN A 250 13.90 0.84 -4.30
CA ASN A 250 14.77 -0.28 -4.70
C ASN A 250 15.29 -1.10 -3.50
N SER A 251 14.39 -1.53 -2.62
CA SER A 251 14.76 -2.11 -1.32
C SER A 251 14.01 -3.42 -1.07
N THR A 252 14.61 -4.29 -0.26
CA THR A 252 14.02 -5.57 0.11
C THR A 252 13.80 -5.64 1.61
N ILE A 253 12.59 -5.97 2.00
CA ILE A 253 12.21 -6.22 3.40
C ILE A 253 11.71 -7.66 3.49
N SER A 254 12.43 -8.51 4.23
CA SER A 254 12.19 -9.95 4.16
C SER A 254 12.32 -10.71 5.47
N ASN A 255 11.59 -11.82 5.59
CA ASN A 255 11.69 -12.73 6.73
C ASN A 255 11.40 -12.00 8.06
N ILE A 256 10.30 -11.26 8.10
CA ILE A 256 9.87 -10.52 9.29
C ILE A 256 8.71 -11.24 9.94
N LYS A 257 8.81 -11.46 11.25
CA LYS A 257 7.74 -12.02 12.06
C LYS A 257 7.27 -11.03 13.11
N CYS A 258 5.97 -10.75 13.19
CA CYS A 258 5.43 -9.82 14.17
C CYS A 258 4.32 -10.47 15.02
N ALA A 259 4.33 -10.19 16.32
CA ALA A 259 3.29 -10.67 17.23
C ALA A 259 2.08 -9.71 17.33
N ARG A 260 0.88 -10.27 17.43
CA ARG A 260 -0.43 -9.56 17.53
C ARG A 260 -0.55 -8.46 16.45
N ASP A 261 -0.69 -7.19 16.86
CA ASP A 261 -0.89 -6.01 15.99
C ASP A 261 0.40 -5.53 15.29
N GLY A 262 1.53 -6.22 15.48
CA GLY A 262 2.76 -5.86 14.80
C GLY A 262 2.66 -6.09 13.29
N THR A 263 3.20 -5.15 12.52
CA THR A 263 3.33 -5.09 11.06
C THR A 263 4.78 -4.73 10.70
N VAL A 264 5.17 -4.67 9.43
CA VAL A 264 6.45 -4.08 9.04
C VAL A 264 6.39 -2.54 9.16
N ILE A 265 5.37 -1.92 8.56
CA ILE A 265 5.14 -0.47 8.62
C ILE A 265 3.80 -0.20 9.30
N TYR A 266 3.84 0.31 10.53
CA TYR A 266 2.65 0.79 11.21
C TYR A 266 2.58 2.31 11.10
N ALA A 267 1.53 2.83 10.47
CA ALA A 267 1.43 4.24 10.19
C ALA A 267 0.06 4.82 10.52
N THR A 268 0.06 5.85 11.35
CA THR A 268 -1.00 6.86 11.38
C THR A 268 -0.49 8.09 10.66
N LEU A 269 -1.17 8.48 9.58
CA LEU A 269 -0.82 9.65 8.77
C LEU A 269 -1.87 10.74 8.95
N ASN A 270 -1.39 11.98 9.00
CA ASN A 270 -2.18 13.20 9.07
C ASN A 270 -1.39 14.36 8.42
N ASN A 271 -2.02 15.50 8.22
CA ASN A 271 -1.40 16.73 7.70
C ASN A 271 -0.53 16.50 6.44
N GLY A 272 -1.12 15.87 5.42
CA GLY A 272 -0.43 15.57 4.16
C GLY A 272 0.65 14.48 4.27
N GLY A 273 0.64 13.67 5.33
CA GLY A 273 1.61 12.59 5.52
C GLY A 273 1.60 11.60 4.34
N LEU A 274 2.77 11.13 3.95
CA LEU A 274 2.99 10.34 2.74
C LEU A 274 3.82 9.09 3.03
N ILE A 275 3.38 7.95 2.51
CA ILE A 275 4.24 6.78 2.29
C ILE A 275 4.34 6.53 0.79
N GLU A 276 5.55 6.47 0.26
CA GLU A 276 5.81 6.24 -1.15
C GLU A 276 6.76 5.04 -1.31
N LEU A 277 6.32 4.05 -2.10
CA LEU A 277 7.07 2.83 -2.38
C LEU A 277 7.36 2.71 -3.87
N ASN A 278 8.65 2.62 -4.21
CA ASN A 278 9.14 2.48 -5.57
C ASN A 278 10.13 1.31 -5.65
N GLU A 279 9.83 0.28 -6.44
CA GLU A 279 10.72 -0.89 -6.61
C GLU A 279 10.99 -1.63 -5.28
N VAL A 280 9.96 -1.78 -4.46
CA VAL A 280 10.10 -2.40 -3.13
C VAL A 280 9.55 -3.82 -3.13
N THR A 281 10.33 -4.74 -2.57
CA THR A 281 9.90 -6.13 -2.34
C THR A 281 9.72 -6.40 -0.86
N PHE A 282 8.50 -6.77 -0.48
CA PHE A 282 8.16 -7.35 0.81
C PHE A 282 7.97 -8.84 0.63
N THR A 283 8.77 -9.68 1.30
CA THR A 283 8.69 -11.14 1.13
C THR A 283 8.81 -11.91 2.43
N ASN A 284 8.01 -12.97 2.58
CA ASN A 284 8.00 -13.85 3.75
C ASN A 284 7.73 -13.08 5.04
N LEU A 285 6.55 -12.46 5.11
CA LEU A 285 6.10 -11.75 6.30
C LEU A 285 5.08 -12.64 7.04
N THR A 286 5.30 -12.91 8.33
CA THR A 286 4.37 -13.73 9.14
C THR A 286 3.91 -12.96 10.36
N LEU A 287 2.62 -12.71 10.45
CA LEU A 287 2.04 -11.83 11.45
C LEU A 287 0.86 -12.51 12.11
N THR A 288 0.64 -12.21 13.39
CA THR A 288 -0.51 -12.78 14.07
C THR A 288 -1.79 -12.11 13.59
N TYR A 289 -1.89 -10.77 13.60
CA TYR A 289 -3.16 -10.07 13.29
C TYR A 289 -3.19 -9.45 11.90
N SER A 290 -2.83 -8.20 11.66
CA SER A 290 -3.26 -7.51 10.42
C SER A 290 -2.16 -6.73 9.73
N GLY A 291 -2.35 -6.50 8.42
CA GLY A 291 -1.57 -5.59 7.58
C GLY A 291 -0.11 -6.02 7.45
N GLY A 292 0.17 -7.15 6.80
CA GLY A 292 1.50 -7.76 6.90
C GLY A 292 2.68 -6.87 6.50
N ALA A 293 2.56 -6.14 5.40
CA ALA A 293 3.54 -5.14 5.01
C ALA A 293 3.21 -3.77 5.62
N VAL A 294 1.96 -3.33 5.52
CA VAL A 294 1.55 -2.00 5.95
C VAL A 294 0.22 -2.04 6.69
N TRP A 295 0.21 -1.46 7.89
CA TRP A 295 -0.99 -1.00 8.56
C TRP A 295 -1.07 0.52 8.44
N GLY A 296 -2.05 1.04 7.71
CA GLY A 296 -2.23 2.47 7.45
C GLY A 296 -3.56 3.00 7.94
N THR A 297 -3.52 4.01 8.82
CA THR A 297 -4.68 4.86 9.15
C THR A 297 -4.43 6.27 8.62
N LEU A 298 -5.18 6.68 7.60
CA LEU A 298 -5.00 7.94 6.89
C LEU A 298 -6.07 8.94 7.32
N ASN A 299 -5.64 10.16 7.64
CA ASN A 299 -6.47 11.31 7.98
C ASN A 299 -6.06 12.53 7.17
N GLY A 300 -6.96 13.52 7.02
CA GLY A 300 -6.68 14.73 6.26
C GLY A 300 -6.26 14.44 4.81
N GLU A 301 -5.25 15.15 4.31
CA GLU A 301 -4.72 14.99 2.93
C GLU A 301 -3.68 13.86 2.79
N SER A 302 -3.65 12.91 3.73
CA SER A 302 -2.61 11.88 3.77
C SER A 302 -2.74 10.85 2.66
N LYS A 303 -1.61 10.25 2.29
CA LYS A 303 -1.52 9.37 1.13
C LYS A 303 -0.56 8.19 1.30
N ILE A 304 -0.91 7.06 0.71
CA ILE A 304 0.01 5.95 0.45
C ILE A 304 0.05 5.72 -1.06
N GLN A 305 1.25 5.64 -1.65
CA GLN A 305 1.47 5.50 -3.09
C GLN A 305 2.41 4.37 -3.45
N LEU A 306 2.02 3.59 -4.46
CA LEU A 306 2.84 2.58 -5.12
C LEU A 306 3.00 3.00 -6.60
N ASN A 307 4.12 3.63 -6.97
CA ASN A 307 4.25 4.28 -8.28
C ASN A 307 4.91 3.42 -9.37
N THR A 308 5.82 2.52 -8.99
CA THR A 308 6.56 1.64 -9.92
C THR A 308 6.33 0.17 -9.56
N LEU A 309 7.25 -0.73 -9.92
CA LEU A 309 7.16 -2.13 -9.54
C LEU A 309 7.14 -2.26 -8.01
N ASN A 310 6.14 -2.93 -7.43
CA ASN A 310 6.17 -3.28 -6.01
C ASN A 310 5.64 -4.69 -5.83
N THR A 311 6.34 -5.51 -5.04
CA THR A 311 5.99 -6.93 -4.87
C THR A 311 5.77 -7.25 -3.41
N PHE A 312 4.60 -7.83 -3.12
CA PHE A 312 4.21 -8.33 -1.81
C PHE A 312 4.01 -9.85 -1.93
N ARG A 313 4.98 -10.61 -1.44
CA ARG A 313 5.02 -12.07 -1.60
C ARG A 313 5.00 -12.79 -0.26
N ASN A 314 4.16 -13.81 -0.13
CA ASN A 314 4.07 -14.63 1.08
C ASN A 314 3.85 -13.76 2.34
N CYS A 315 2.91 -12.81 2.24
CA CYS A 315 2.48 -11.97 3.38
C CYS A 315 1.31 -12.67 4.08
N ILE A 316 1.55 -13.17 5.30
CA ILE A 316 0.66 -14.11 5.99
C ILE A 316 0.21 -13.51 7.32
N CYS A 317 -1.11 -13.39 7.47
CA CYS A 317 -1.81 -13.14 8.71
C CYS A 317 -2.47 -14.44 9.21
N THR A 318 -2.23 -14.83 10.46
CA THR A 318 -2.68 -16.13 10.99
C THR A 318 -3.93 -16.08 11.88
N SER A 319 -4.37 -14.92 12.35
CA SER A 319 -5.50 -14.80 13.29
C SER A 319 -6.85 -14.96 12.59
N SER A 320 -7.58 -16.01 12.95
CA SER A 320 -8.95 -16.25 12.45
C SER A 320 -10.00 -15.31 13.05
N SER A 321 -9.68 -14.61 14.15
CA SER A 321 -10.65 -13.76 14.86
C SER A 321 -10.50 -12.28 14.50
N TYR A 322 -9.27 -11.83 14.27
CA TYR A 322 -8.96 -10.40 14.11
C TYR A 322 -8.15 -10.10 12.84
N GLY A 323 -7.76 -11.14 12.11
CA GLY A 323 -6.83 -11.03 10.99
C GLY A 323 -7.41 -10.30 9.79
N ARG A 324 -6.80 -9.20 9.38
CA ARG A 324 -7.28 -8.40 8.25
C ARG A 324 -6.12 -7.96 7.37
N GLY A 325 -6.16 -8.30 6.09
CA GLY A 325 -5.16 -7.88 5.12
C GLY A 325 -3.83 -8.61 5.30
N GLY A 326 -3.55 -9.62 4.48
CA GLY A 326 -2.27 -10.31 4.54
C GLY A 326 -1.09 -9.39 4.22
N ALA A 327 -1.25 -8.42 3.30
CA ALA A 327 -0.26 -7.40 2.98
C ALA A 327 -0.65 -6.01 3.50
N PHE A 328 -1.89 -5.57 3.27
CA PHE A 328 -2.35 -4.22 3.61
C PHE A 328 -3.58 -4.22 4.51
N TYR A 329 -3.50 -3.48 5.61
CA TYR A 329 -4.63 -3.07 6.42
C TYR A 329 -4.81 -1.55 6.28
N LEU A 330 -5.93 -1.11 5.73
CA LEU A 330 -6.13 0.30 5.39
C LEU A 330 -7.42 0.85 6.00
N ILE A 331 -7.31 2.01 6.65
CA ILE A 331 -8.45 2.83 7.07
C ILE A 331 -8.24 4.24 6.53
N LEU A 332 -9.18 4.72 5.70
CA LEU A 332 -9.15 6.06 5.13
C LEU A 332 -10.28 6.88 5.74
N GLN A 333 -9.98 7.85 6.61
CA GLN A 333 -10.97 8.51 7.48
C GLN A 333 -11.67 9.73 6.88
N ASN A 334 -11.07 10.37 5.87
CA ASN A 334 -11.59 11.62 5.31
C ASN A 334 -11.49 11.63 3.78
N SER A 335 -12.26 12.50 3.13
CA SER A 335 -12.38 12.57 1.66
C SER A 335 -11.10 12.94 0.92
N ALA A 336 -10.13 13.55 1.60
CA ALA A 336 -8.84 13.88 1.02
C ALA A 336 -7.80 12.75 1.16
N CYS A 337 -8.08 11.70 1.94
CA CYS A 337 -7.18 10.57 2.14
C CYS A 337 -7.14 9.67 0.89
N LYS A 338 -5.95 9.23 0.49
CA LYS A 338 -5.81 8.37 -0.72
C LYS A 338 -4.86 7.20 -0.55
N PHE A 339 -5.27 6.04 -1.04
CA PHE A 339 -4.36 4.94 -1.37
C PHE A 339 -4.33 4.80 -2.89
N ILE A 340 -3.15 4.91 -3.50
CA ILE A 340 -3.00 4.84 -4.95
C ILE A 340 -1.94 3.81 -5.30
N ALA A 341 -2.34 2.78 -6.04
CA ALA A 341 -1.43 1.87 -6.70
C ALA A 341 -1.54 2.10 -8.21
N SER A 342 -0.51 2.73 -8.80
CA SER A 342 -0.49 3.08 -10.22
C SER A 342 0.66 2.45 -11.00
N GLY A 343 1.70 1.99 -10.29
CA GLY A 343 2.75 1.15 -10.87
C GLY A 343 2.32 -0.30 -11.04
N GLN A 344 3.23 -1.14 -11.57
CA GLN A 344 3.02 -2.59 -11.58
C GLN A 344 3.08 -3.11 -10.13
N VAL A 345 1.97 -3.56 -9.57
CA VAL A 345 1.95 -4.05 -8.19
C VAL A 345 1.53 -5.51 -8.16
N GLU A 346 2.31 -6.31 -7.45
CA GLU A 346 2.13 -7.75 -7.38
C GLU A 346 1.80 -8.20 -5.96
N PHE A 347 0.69 -8.92 -5.80
CA PHE A 347 0.31 -9.60 -4.57
C PHE A 347 0.32 -11.11 -4.81
N ILE A 348 1.32 -11.81 -4.27
CA ILE A 348 1.55 -13.23 -4.57
C ILE A 348 1.54 -14.03 -3.28
N ASN A 349 0.69 -15.06 -3.22
CA ASN A 349 0.54 -15.95 -2.06
C ASN A 349 0.26 -15.19 -0.74
N CYS A 350 -0.46 -14.07 -0.79
CA CYS A 350 -0.86 -13.36 0.42
C CYS A 350 -2.04 -14.10 1.09
N THR A 351 -1.96 -14.34 2.38
CA THR A 351 -2.99 -15.09 3.12
C THR A 351 -3.42 -14.34 4.36
N CYS A 352 -4.72 -14.29 4.60
CA CYS A 352 -5.30 -13.74 5.81
C CYS A 352 -6.38 -14.68 6.33
N ALA A 353 -6.28 -15.09 7.59
CA ALA A 353 -7.22 -16.06 8.15
C ALA A 353 -8.67 -15.54 8.30
N GLN A 354 -8.92 -14.22 8.27
CA GLN A 354 -10.27 -13.66 8.35
C GLN A 354 -10.69 -12.84 7.11
N ALA A 355 -10.14 -11.67 6.81
CA ALA A 355 -10.63 -10.91 5.65
C ALA A 355 -9.53 -10.24 4.81
N GLY A 356 -9.68 -10.28 3.48
CA GLY A 356 -8.76 -9.65 2.54
C GLY A 356 -7.40 -10.36 2.53
N GLY A 357 -7.25 -11.43 1.74
CA GLY A 357 -6.01 -12.20 1.71
C GLY A 357 -4.77 -11.36 1.43
N ALA A 358 -4.88 -10.38 0.52
CA ALA A 358 -3.86 -9.36 0.29
C ALA A 358 -4.23 -8.03 0.96
N VAL A 359 -5.42 -7.51 0.67
CA VAL A 359 -5.83 -6.15 1.08
C VAL A 359 -7.15 -6.19 1.83
N TRP A 360 -7.16 -5.58 3.01
CA TRP A 360 -8.37 -5.23 3.72
C TRP A 360 -8.46 -3.71 3.84
N ALA A 361 -9.62 -3.16 3.49
CA ALA A 361 -9.85 -1.72 3.49
C ALA A 361 -11.20 -1.31 4.10
N GLU A 362 -11.15 -0.30 4.95
CA GLU A 362 -12.30 0.49 5.38
C GLU A 362 -12.17 1.92 4.87
N ILE A 363 -13.13 2.35 4.06
CA ILE A 363 -13.10 3.64 3.37
C ILE A 363 -14.23 4.51 3.92
N ASN A 364 -13.86 5.45 4.79
CA ASN A 364 -14.75 6.43 5.41
C ASN A 364 -14.53 7.75 4.68
N ALA A 365 -15.24 7.96 3.56
CA ALA A 365 -15.07 9.10 2.65
C ALA A 365 -13.81 9.12 1.76
N GLY A 366 -12.72 8.45 2.12
CA GLY A 366 -11.47 8.47 1.33
C GLY A 366 -11.53 7.77 -0.03
N GLU A 367 -10.38 7.66 -0.70
CA GLU A 367 -10.27 7.07 -2.04
C GLU A 367 -9.19 5.97 -2.11
N ILE A 368 -9.58 4.79 -2.61
CA ILE A 368 -8.65 3.76 -3.08
C ILE A 368 -8.70 3.72 -4.60
N SER A 369 -7.54 3.78 -5.25
CA SER A 369 -7.39 3.65 -6.71
C SER A 369 -6.31 2.63 -7.04
N LEU A 370 -6.69 1.58 -7.76
CA LEU A 370 -5.86 0.45 -8.14
C LEU A 370 -5.74 0.37 -9.67
N SER A 371 -4.51 0.29 -10.15
CA SER A 371 -4.18 0.13 -11.57
C SER A 371 -2.97 -0.76 -11.72
N ASN A 372 -2.94 -1.57 -12.77
CA ASN A 372 -1.79 -2.44 -13.09
C ASN A 372 -1.46 -3.43 -11.98
N ILE A 373 -2.51 -3.99 -11.34
CA ILE A 373 -2.37 -4.95 -10.24
C ILE A 373 -2.42 -6.38 -10.76
N TYR A 374 -1.41 -7.17 -10.39
CA TYR A 374 -1.40 -8.62 -10.56
C TYR A 374 -1.54 -9.29 -9.19
N VAL A 375 -2.56 -10.13 -9.04
CA VAL A 375 -2.84 -10.86 -7.81
C VAL A 375 -2.88 -12.35 -8.10
N GLU A 376 -2.10 -13.13 -7.38
CA GLU A 376 -2.00 -14.57 -7.56
C GLU A 376 -2.03 -15.32 -6.23
N ASN A 377 -2.82 -16.40 -6.19
CA ASN A 377 -2.87 -17.35 -5.07
C ASN A 377 -3.17 -16.69 -3.71
N CYS A 378 -3.95 -15.62 -3.70
CA CYS A 378 -4.32 -14.94 -2.47
C CYS A 378 -5.52 -15.63 -1.79
N THR A 379 -5.47 -15.73 -0.47
CA THR A 379 -6.48 -16.47 0.30
C THR A 379 -6.98 -15.70 1.52
N GLY A 380 -8.31 -15.61 1.67
CA GLY A 380 -9.01 -14.96 2.78
C GLY A 380 -10.17 -15.81 3.28
N THR A 381 -10.70 -15.60 4.49
CA THR A 381 -12.03 -16.17 4.82
C THR A 381 -13.12 -15.42 4.04
N THR A 382 -13.09 -14.09 3.99
CA THR A 382 -13.94 -13.26 3.12
C THR A 382 -13.08 -12.33 2.27
N GLY A 383 -13.37 -12.23 0.97
CA GLY A 383 -12.55 -11.46 0.03
C GLY A 383 -11.17 -12.10 -0.13
N GLY A 384 -11.07 -13.14 -0.95
CA GLY A 384 -9.87 -13.98 -1.02
C GLY A 384 -8.60 -13.20 -1.33
N ALA A 385 -8.69 -12.16 -2.17
CA ALA A 385 -7.63 -11.17 -2.33
C ALA A 385 -7.96 -9.84 -1.64
N ILE A 386 -9.11 -9.26 -1.98
CA ILE A 386 -9.51 -7.92 -1.55
C ILE A 386 -10.81 -8.00 -0.77
N TYR A 387 -10.82 -7.36 0.39
CA TYR A 387 -12.03 -7.01 1.13
C TYR A 387 -12.11 -5.49 1.24
N SER A 388 -13.24 -4.88 0.85
CA SER A 388 -13.47 -3.45 1.04
C SER A 388 -14.87 -3.14 1.56
N ASN A 389 -14.91 -2.25 2.57
CA ASN A 389 -16.11 -1.62 3.09
C ASN A 389 -16.09 -0.12 2.75
N ILE A 390 -17.11 0.36 2.03
CA ILE A 390 -17.22 1.73 1.55
C ILE A 390 -18.39 2.44 2.24
N LYS A 391 -18.09 3.51 2.98
CA LYS A 391 -19.07 4.36 3.68
C LYS A 391 -18.69 5.84 3.67
N GLY A 392 -19.62 6.71 4.07
CA GLY A 392 -19.41 8.15 4.20
C GLY A 392 -18.98 8.86 2.90
N GLY A 393 -19.47 8.42 1.74
CA GLY A 393 -19.01 8.96 0.44
C GLY A 393 -17.68 8.42 -0.07
N GLY A 394 -17.16 7.33 0.50
CA GLY A 394 -15.92 6.71 0.08
C GLY A 394 -15.93 6.24 -1.38
N LYS A 395 -14.74 6.17 -1.98
CA LYS A 395 -14.56 5.74 -3.37
C LYS A 395 -13.55 4.60 -3.50
N PHE A 396 -13.91 3.58 -4.24
CA PHE A 396 -13.00 2.49 -4.63
C PHE A 396 -12.97 2.38 -6.15
N THR A 397 -11.78 2.43 -6.74
CA THR A 397 -11.58 2.35 -8.20
C THR A 397 -10.58 1.26 -8.55
N ILE A 398 -10.94 0.37 -9.46
CA ILE A 398 -10.01 -0.50 -10.18
C ILE A 398 -10.04 -0.06 -11.64
N ASN A 399 -8.91 0.33 -12.21
CA ASN A 399 -8.78 0.77 -13.59
C ASN A 399 -7.52 0.20 -14.27
N GLY A 400 -7.31 0.47 -15.56
CA GLY A 400 -6.12 -0.04 -16.26
C GLY A 400 -6.19 -1.55 -16.45
N THR A 401 -5.06 -2.26 -16.39
CA THR A 401 -5.00 -3.70 -16.65
C THR A 401 -4.79 -4.45 -15.33
N ASN A 402 -5.73 -5.27 -14.89
CA ASN A 402 -5.60 -6.00 -13.62
C ASN A 402 -5.97 -7.47 -13.78
N THR A 403 -5.25 -8.32 -13.06
CA THR A 403 -5.47 -9.77 -13.08
C THR A 403 -5.57 -10.29 -11.65
N PHE A 404 -6.62 -11.06 -11.38
CA PHE A 404 -6.80 -11.84 -10.15
C PHE A 404 -6.87 -13.30 -10.52
N TYR A 405 -5.82 -14.04 -10.19
CA TYR A 405 -5.65 -15.43 -10.56
C TYR A 405 -5.64 -16.34 -9.34
N ASN A 406 -6.43 -17.41 -9.39
CA ASN A 406 -6.46 -18.47 -8.39
C ASN A 406 -6.63 -17.95 -6.95
N CYS A 407 -7.50 -16.95 -6.76
CA CYS A 407 -7.79 -16.40 -5.44
C CYS A 407 -8.94 -17.17 -4.77
N SER A 408 -8.87 -17.33 -3.45
CA SER A 408 -9.82 -18.19 -2.73
C SER A 408 -10.37 -17.56 -1.46
N SER A 409 -11.69 -17.62 -1.31
CA SER A 409 -12.38 -17.46 -0.04
C SER A 409 -12.65 -18.83 0.59
N THR A 410 -12.08 -19.09 1.78
CA THR A 410 -12.04 -20.44 2.38
C THR A 410 -13.27 -20.84 3.17
N SER A 411 -14.06 -19.88 3.64
CA SER A 411 -15.31 -20.16 4.37
C SER A 411 -16.39 -19.08 4.21
N GLY A 412 -16.06 -17.92 3.63
CA GLY A 412 -16.97 -16.82 3.38
C GLY A 412 -17.21 -16.57 1.89
N THR A 413 -17.47 -15.31 1.56
CA THR A 413 -17.88 -14.82 0.24
C THR A 413 -16.74 -14.10 -0.50
N GLY A 414 -16.87 -13.97 -1.81
CA GLY A 414 -15.98 -13.19 -2.66
C GLY A 414 -14.62 -13.87 -2.85
N GLY A 415 -14.52 -14.79 -3.82
CA GLY A 415 -13.30 -15.58 -3.99
C GLY A 415 -12.06 -14.76 -4.33
N SER A 416 -12.21 -13.70 -5.13
CA SER A 416 -11.17 -12.68 -5.32
C SER A 416 -11.52 -11.41 -4.57
N ILE A 417 -12.70 -10.87 -4.83
CA ILE A 417 -13.07 -9.53 -4.38
C ILE A 417 -14.38 -9.63 -3.59
N TYR A 418 -14.38 -9.03 -2.40
CA TYR A 418 -15.56 -8.74 -1.61
C TYR A 418 -15.70 -7.22 -1.45
N MET A 419 -16.87 -6.70 -1.83
CA MET A 419 -17.20 -5.29 -1.69
C MET A 419 -18.54 -5.11 -0.99
N TYR A 420 -18.57 -4.17 -0.05
CA TYR A 420 -19.77 -3.77 0.66
C TYR A 420 -19.91 -2.24 0.65
N ILE A 421 -21.04 -1.73 0.19
CA ILE A 421 -21.36 -0.30 0.12
C ILE A 421 -22.60 -0.03 0.97
N SER A 422 -22.44 0.76 2.04
CA SER A 422 -23.52 1.00 3.02
C SER A 422 -23.98 2.45 3.12
N ASP A 423 -23.56 3.32 2.22
CA ASP A 423 -23.82 4.77 2.27
C ASP A 423 -24.24 5.30 0.89
N THR A 424 -25.15 6.28 0.87
CA THR A 424 -25.76 6.85 -0.35
C THR A 424 -24.77 7.51 -1.30
N ASN A 425 -23.61 7.92 -0.80
CA ASN A 425 -22.58 8.56 -1.61
C ASN A 425 -21.40 7.62 -1.91
N GLY A 426 -21.44 6.38 -1.42
CA GLY A 426 -20.40 5.39 -1.69
C GLY A 426 -20.33 5.02 -3.16
N LYS A 427 -19.13 5.01 -3.73
CA LYS A 427 -18.92 4.73 -5.15
C LYS A 427 -17.87 3.66 -5.36
N CYS A 428 -18.19 2.69 -6.20
CA CYS A 428 -17.24 1.70 -6.70
C CYS A 428 -17.21 1.74 -8.23
N GLU A 429 -16.03 1.84 -8.81
CA GLU A 429 -15.83 1.76 -10.25
C GLU A 429 -14.81 0.67 -10.56
N ILE A 430 -15.20 -0.28 -11.41
CA ILE A 430 -14.31 -1.29 -11.97
C ILE A 430 -14.35 -1.07 -13.48
N SER A 431 -13.30 -0.48 -14.01
CA SER A 431 -13.17 -0.15 -15.43
C SER A 431 -11.79 -0.56 -15.95
N GLY A 432 -11.56 -0.50 -17.26
CA GLY A 432 -10.31 -1.02 -17.86
C GLY A 432 -10.31 -2.55 -18.07
N GLN A 433 -9.17 -3.13 -18.40
CA GLN A 433 -9.04 -4.56 -18.72
C GLN A 433 -8.88 -5.37 -17.44
N ILE A 434 -9.98 -5.91 -16.92
CA ILE A 434 -9.97 -6.64 -15.64
C ILE A 434 -10.20 -8.13 -15.90
N GLU A 435 -9.29 -8.98 -15.47
CA GLU A 435 -9.41 -10.44 -15.54
C GLU A 435 -9.48 -11.04 -14.13
N ILE A 436 -10.50 -11.87 -13.89
CA ILE A 436 -10.62 -12.70 -12.69
C ILE A 436 -10.75 -14.14 -13.16
N LYS A 437 -9.80 -14.98 -12.75
CA LYS A 437 -9.66 -16.32 -13.31
C LYS A 437 -9.36 -17.37 -12.24
N ASP A 438 -10.00 -18.52 -12.38
CA ASP A 438 -9.78 -19.72 -11.55
C ASP A 438 -10.00 -19.46 -10.04
N SER A 439 -10.82 -18.45 -9.72
CA SER A 439 -11.10 -18.07 -8.34
C SER A 439 -12.29 -18.82 -7.73
N GLN A 440 -12.29 -18.99 -6.42
CA GLN A 440 -13.33 -19.75 -5.73
C GLN A 440 -13.79 -19.14 -4.39
N SER A 441 -15.06 -19.31 -4.06
CA SER A 441 -15.64 -19.02 -2.74
C SER A 441 -16.40 -20.24 -2.23
N LYS A 442 -16.33 -20.50 -0.92
CA LYS A 442 -17.14 -21.55 -0.30
C LYS A 442 -18.61 -21.17 -0.12
N THR A 443 -18.96 -19.89 -0.22
CA THR A 443 -20.35 -19.43 -0.15
C THR A 443 -20.74 -18.68 -1.42
N SER A 444 -20.70 -17.36 -1.45
CA SER A 444 -21.25 -16.57 -2.55
C SER A 444 -20.18 -15.79 -3.32
N GLY A 445 -20.32 -15.73 -4.64
CA GLY A 445 -19.46 -14.94 -5.51
C GLY A 445 -18.09 -15.58 -5.70
N GLY A 446 -18.00 -16.59 -6.56
CA GLY A 446 -16.75 -17.35 -6.75
C GLY A 446 -15.60 -16.49 -7.26
N GLY A 447 -15.87 -15.51 -8.11
CA GLY A 447 -14.95 -14.44 -8.45
C GLY A 447 -15.19 -13.22 -7.58
N ILE A 448 -16.40 -12.66 -7.65
CA ILE A 448 -16.73 -11.40 -6.99
C ILE A 448 -18.03 -11.48 -6.20
N TYR A 449 -18.02 -10.88 -5.02
CA TYR A 449 -19.20 -10.59 -4.22
C TYR A 449 -19.40 -9.08 -4.06
N PHE A 450 -20.59 -8.59 -4.39
CA PHE A 450 -21.01 -7.22 -4.15
C PHE A 450 -22.29 -7.17 -3.33
N GLU A 451 -22.32 -6.28 -2.35
CA GLU A 451 -23.53 -5.91 -1.63
C GLU A 451 -23.61 -4.39 -1.55
N ASN A 452 -24.72 -3.83 -2.06
CA ASN A 452 -24.89 -2.40 -2.21
C ASN A 452 -26.26 -1.97 -1.67
N HIS A 453 -26.24 -1.23 -0.56
CA HIS A 453 -27.46 -0.72 0.07
C HIS A 453 -27.90 0.64 -0.47
N TYR A 454 -27.00 1.53 -0.86
CA TYR A 454 -27.40 2.91 -1.21
C TYR A 454 -26.56 3.57 -2.31
N GLY A 455 -25.38 3.03 -2.58
CA GLY A 455 -24.39 3.66 -3.44
C GLY A 455 -24.48 3.21 -4.89
N GLU A 456 -23.41 3.45 -5.63
CA GLU A 456 -23.30 3.13 -7.04
C GLU A 456 -22.09 2.25 -7.32
N LEU A 457 -22.31 1.17 -8.07
CA LEU A 457 -21.27 0.33 -8.63
C LEU A 457 -21.36 0.36 -10.15
N LEU A 458 -20.28 0.78 -10.80
CA LEU A 458 -20.11 0.75 -12.24
C LEU A 458 -19.04 -0.28 -12.60
N ILE A 459 -19.38 -1.23 -13.47
CA ILE A 459 -18.48 -2.24 -13.99
C ILE A 459 -18.43 -2.12 -15.51
N SER A 460 -17.23 -2.06 -16.08
CA SER A 460 -17.00 -2.15 -17.51
C SER A 460 -15.77 -2.99 -17.81
N ASN A 461 -15.76 -3.67 -18.95
CA ASN A 461 -14.58 -4.36 -19.48
C ASN A 461 -14.02 -5.47 -18.54
N LEU A 462 -14.92 -6.17 -17.86
CA LEU A 462 -14.61 -7.25 -16.91
C LEU A 462 -14.72 -8.64 -17.56
N ASN A 463 -13.69 -9.46 -17.37
CA ASN A 463 -13.66 -10.87 -17.74
C ASN A 463 -13.58 -11.74 -16.48
N VAL A 464 -14.59 -12.58 -16.24
CA VAL A 464 -14.63 -13.55 -15.12
C VAL A 464 -14.68 -14.96 -15.71
N THR A 465 -13.67 -15.78 -15.44
CA THR A 465 -13.53 -17.10 -16.07
C THR A 465 -13.20 -18.19 -15.08
N ASN A 466 -13.83 -19.37 -15.24
CA ASN A 466 -13.57 -20.57 -14.43
C ASN A 466 -13.79 -20.38 -12.92
N CYS A 467 -14.65 -19.45 -12.52
CA CYS A 467 -14.90 -19.17 -11.11
C CYS A 467 -15.95 -20.12 -10.50
N LYS A 468 -15.82 -20.40 -9.21
CA LYS A 468 -16.70 -21.34 -8.50
C LYS A 468 -17.20 -20.78 -7.17
N GLY A 469 -18.51 -20.81 -6.96
CA GLY A 469 -19.16 -20.42 -5.69
C GLY A 469 -20.27 -21.41 -5.35
N THR A 470 -20.71 -21.47 -4.09
CA THR A 470 -21.97 -22.16 -3.76
C THR A 470 -23.14 -21.45 -4.43
N ILE A 471 -23.16 -20.11 -4.41
CA ILE A 471 -24.16 -19.27 -5.10
C ILE A 471 -23.40 -18.18 -5.88
N GLY A 472 -23.84 -17.85 -7.10
CA GLY A 472 -23.16 -16.84 -7.92
C GLY A 472 -21.74 -17.29 -8.28
N GLY A 473 -21.63 -18.28 -9.16
CA GLY A 473 -20.35 -18.93 -9.47
C GLY A 473 -19.27 -17.96 -9.94
N GLY A 474 -19.64 -17.01 -10.81
CA GLY A 474 -18.78 -15.89 -11.18
C GLY A 474 -19.00 -14.70 -10.25
N VAL A 475 -20.22 -14.15 -10.29
CA VAL A 475 -20.57 -12.91 -9.60
C VAL A 475 -21.81 -13.13 -8.73
N TYR A 476 -21.75 -12.62 -7.50
CA TYR A 476 -22.91 -12.45 -6.64
C TYR A 476 -23.17 -10.96 -6.43
N SER A 477 -24.44 -10.55 -6.50
CA SER A 477 -24.85 -9.18 -6.23
C SER A 477 -26.16 -9.14 -5.45
N SER A 478 -26.17 -8.37 -4.36
CA SER A 478 -27.37 -8.03 -3.60
C SER A 478 -27.53 -6.53 -3.51
N LEU A 479 -28.70 -6.01 -3.89
CA LEU A 479 -29.03 -4.59 -3.83
C LEU A 479 -30.24 -4.37 -2.93
N THR A 480 -30.09 -3.48 -1.98
CA THR A 480 -31.12 -2.98 -1.06
C THR A 480 -31.22 -1.47 -1.17
N ASP A 481 -32.17 -0.84 -0.47
CA ASP A 481 -32.27 0.60 -0.15
C ASP A 481 -31.83 1.63 -1.21
N ASN A 482 -32.20 1.41 -2.47
CA ASN A 482 -31.90 2.27 -3.64
C ASN A 482 -30.49 2.11 -4.22
N GLY A 483 -29.77 1.05 -3.86
CA GLY A 483 -28.50 0.67 -4.45
C GLY A 483 -28.60 0.53 -5.97
N LYS A 484 -27.53 0.93 -6.67
CA LYS A 484 -27.46 0.88 -8.13
C LYS A 484 -26.24 0.12 -8.59
N VAL A 485 -26.43 -0.79 -9.54
CA VAL A 485 -25.35 -1.50 -10.23
C VAL A 485 -25.55 -1.35 -11.73
N THR A 486 -24.49 -0.98 -12.43
CA THR A 486 -24.44 -0.97 -13.89
C THR A 486 -23.25 -1.80 -14.36
N ILE A 487 -23.51 -2.86 -15.12
CA ILE A 487 -22.51 -3.61 -15.89
C ILE A 487 -22.64 -3.20 -17.35
N ASN A 488 -21.60 -2.60 -17.93
CA ASN A 488 -21.63 -2.13 -19.30
C ASN A 488 -20.32 -2.37 -20.07
N GLY A 489 -20.24 -1.83 -21.29
CA GLY A 489 -19.06 -2.00 -22.14
C GLY A 489 -18.94 -3.42 -22.67
N THR A 490 -17.73 -3.98 -22.67
CA THR A 490 -17.46 -5.33 -23.19
C THR A 490 -17.06 -6.28 -22.06
N CYS A 491 -18.00 -7.04 -21.51
CA CYS A 491 -17.71 -7.98 -20.40
C CYS A 491 -17.95 -9.42 -20.83
N SER A 492 -17.19 -10.35 -20.25
CA SER A 492 -17.39 -11.79 -20.43
C SER A 492 -17.41 -12.51 -19.08
N ILE A 493 -18.41 -13.35 -18.86
CA ILE A 493 -18.51 -14.24 -17.69
C ILE A 493 -18.64 -15.65 -18.23
N SER A 494 -17.58 -16.45 -18.10
CA SER A 494 -17.50 -17.74 -18.76
C SER A 494 -17.07 -18.88 -17.87
N ASN A 495 -17.56 -20.09 -18.15
CA ASN A 495 -17.18 -21.32 -17.44
C ASN A 495 -17.34 -21.22 -15.91
N CYS A 496 -18.24 -20.37 -15.44
CA CYS A 496 -18.46 -20.17 -14.01
C CYS A 496 -19.49 -21.17 -13.48
N GLN A 497 -19.30 -21.63 -12.25
CA GLN A 497 -20.12 -22.69 -11.67
C GLN A 497 -20.65 -22.34 -10.28
N SER A 498 -21.97 -22.41 -10.12
CA SER A 498 -22.60 -22.55 -8.81
C SER A 498 -22.66 -24.03 -8.43
N THR A 499 -21.95 -24.41 -7.36
CA THR A 499 -21.70 -25.83 -7.02
C THR A 499 -22.83 -26.49 -6.24
N SER A 500 -23.60 -25.72 -5.49
CA SER A 500 -24.69 -26.22 -4.62
C SER A 500 -25.81 -25.20 -4.43
N GLY A 501 -26.02 -24.32 -5.40
CA GLY A 501 -26.98 -23.22 -5.31
C GLY A 501 -27.34 -22.65 -6.67
N ASN A 502 -27.74 -21.37 -6.68
CA ASN A 502 -28.27 -20.68 -7.84
C ASN A 502 -27.23 -19.76 -8.51
N GLY A 503 -27.45 -19.42 -9.78
CA GLY A 503 -26.67 -18.41 -10.51
C GLY A 503 -25.27 -18.89 -10.85
N GLY A 504 -25.14 -19.65 -11.94
CA GLY A 504 -23.83 -20.18 -12.36
C GLY A 504 -22.86 -19.08 -12.77
N GLY A 505 -23.30 -18.19 -13.67
CA GLY A 505 -22.57 -16.98 -14.03
C GLY A 505 -22.79 -15.87 -13.00
N ILE A 506 -24.03 -15.39 -12.91
CA ILE A 506 -24.42 -14.25 -12.07
C ILE A 506 -25.61 -14.65 -11.18
N TYR A 507 -25.56 -14.24 -9.92
CA TYR A 507 -26.69 -14.22 -9.00
C TYR A 507 -27.04 -12.77 -8.64
N ILE A 508 -28.32 -12.40 -8.76
CA ILE A 508 -28.82 -11.05 -8.51
C ILE A 508 -30.03 -11.08 -7.58
N ASP A 509 -29.94 -10.47 -6.40
CA ASP A 509 -31.09 -10.22 -5.52
C ASP A 509 -31.36 -8.72 -5.43
N LEU A 510 -32.57 -8.30 -5.82
CA LEU A 510 -33.02 -6.91 -5.76
C LEU A 510 -34.15 -6.81 -4.74
N VAL A 511 -33.90 -6.09 -3.65
CA VAL A 511 -34.85 -5.89 -2.56
C VAL A 511 -35.10 -4.39 -2.43
N ASN A 512 -36.35 -3.95 -2.54
CA ASN A 512 -36.85 -2.57 -2.37
C ASN A 512 -36.98 -1.72 -3.66
N SER A 513 -37.86 -0.71 -3.58
CA SER A 513 -38.55 -0.12 -4.74
C SER A 513 -37.76 0.78 -5.66
N ASN A 514 -36.53 1.16 -5.31
CA ASN A 514 -35.69 1.99 -6.19
C ASN A 514 -34.31 1.39 -6.46
N SER A 515 -34.10 0.11 -6.09
CA SER A 515 -32.88 -0.62 -6.44
C SER A 515 -32.88 -0.91 -7.93
N LYS A 516 -31.79 -0.57 -8.62
CA LYS A 516 -31.69 -0.70 -10.09
C LYS A 516 -30.43 -1.44 -10.50
N TYR A 517 -30.62 -2.48 -11.31
CA TYR A 517 -29.55 -3.27 -11.88
C TYR A 517 -29.62 -3.22 -13.41
N ILE A 518 -28.56 -2.72 -14.05
CA ILE A 518 -28.51 -2.56 -15.50
C ILE A 518 -27.36 -3.40 -16.03
N ILE A 519 -27.65 -4.29 -16.96
CA ILE A 519 -26.64 -5.00 -17.76
C ILE A 519 -26.85 -4.57 -19.21
N SER A 520 -25.96 -3.71 -19.71
CA SER A 520 -26.11 -3.08 -21.02
C SER A 520 -24.80 -2.94 -21.77
N GLY A 521 -24.67 -3.53 -22.97
CA GLY A 521 -23.46 -3.40 -23.78
C GLY A 521 -23.21 -4.63 -24.64
N GLN A 522 -21.94 -4.97 -24.85
CA GLN A 522 -21.51 -6.24 -25.46
C GLN A 522 -21.14 -7.22 -24.34
N ILE A 523 -22.16 -7.81 -23.71
CA ILE A 523 -21.98 -8.68 -22.54
C ILE A 523 -22.18 -10.13 -22.95
N GLU A 524 -21.20 -10.99 -22.70
CA GLU A 524 -21.32 -12.42 -22.95
C GLU A 524 -21.31 -13.22 -21.63
N ILE A 525 -22.31 -14.08 -21.44
CA ILE A 525 -22.37 -15.05 -20.34
C ILE A 525 -22.42 -16.43 -20.97
N LYS A 526 -21.36 -17.22 -20.82
CA LYS A 526 -21.16 -18.42 -21.65
C LYS A 526 -20.66 -19.62 -20.87
N ASP A 527 -21.19 -20.79 -21.21
CA ASP A 527 -20.74 -22.08 -20.65
C ASP A 527 -20.83 -22.12 -19.10
N CYS A 528 -21.70 -21.30 -18.52
CA CYS A 528 -21.90 -21.24 -17.06
C CYS A 528 -22.89 -22.31 -16.60
N SER A 529 -22.72 -22.81 -15.37
CA SER A 529 -23.58 -23.86 -14.83
C SER A 529 -24.00 -23.63 -13.38
N SER A 530 -25.23 -24.00 -13.05
CA SER A 530 -25.75 -24.03 -11.69
C SER A 530 -26.26 -25.43 -11.36
N SER A 531 -25.98 -25.89 -10.15
CA SER A 531 -26.57 -27.12 -9.60
C SER A 531 -28.05 -26.98 -9.25
N SER A 532 -28.60 -25.76 -9.30
CA SER A 532 -29.99 -25.43 -9.05
C SER A 532 -30.47 -24.49 -10.18
N GLN A 533 -30.89 -23.28 -9.88
CA GLN A 533 -31.59 -22.41 -10.82
C GLN A 533 -30.65 -21.39 -11.47
N GLY A 534 -30.90 -21.04 -12.73
CA GLY A 534 -30.21 -19.94 -13.40
C GLY A 534 -28.76 -20.27 -13.75
N GLY A 535 -28.54 -21.11 -14.76
CA GLY A 535 -27.18 -21.50 -15.15
C GLY A 535 -26.33 -20.31 -15.60
N GLY A 536 -26.90 -19.40 -16.38
CA GLY A 536 -26.28 -18.13 -16.74
C GLY A 536 -26.54 -17.07 -15.67
N ILE A 537 -27.81 -16.68 -15.53
CA ILE A 537 -28.28 -15.68 -14.56
C ILE A 537 -29.37 -16.30 -13.70
N TRP A 538 -29.26 -16.12 -12.39
CA TRP A 538 -30.38 -16.23 -11.47
C TRP A 538 -30.74 -14.86 -10.93
N THR A 539 -32.03 -14.55 -10.84
CA THR A 539 -32.49 -13.32 -10.20
C THR A 539 -33.78 -13.47 -9.41
N GLU A 540 -33.84 -12.77 -8.28
CA GLU A 540 -35.08 -12.43 -7.57
C GLU A 540 -35.23 -10.92 -7.53
N ILE A 541 -36.41 -10.43 -7.95
CA ILE A 541 -36.71 -9.00 -8.06
C ILE A 541 -37.92 -8.70 -7.19
N ARG A 542 -37.71 -7.98 -6.09
CA ARG A 542 -38.74 -7.49 -5.16
C ARG A 542 -38.75 -5.97 -5.19
N TRP A 543 -39.72 -5.39 -5.90
CA TRP A 543 -39.89 -3.95 -6.11
C TRP A 543 -38.81 -3.22 -6.95
N GLY A 544 -37.65 -3.83 -7.18
CA GLY A 544 -36.56 -3.23 -7.98
C GLY A 544 -36.72 -3.42 -9.48
N GLU A 545 -35.74 -2.94 -10.24
CA GLU A 545 -35.70 -3.03 -11.70
C GLU A 545 -34.40 -3.70 -12.19
N LEU A 546 -34.52 -4.78 -12.98
CA LEU A 546 -33.44 -5.37 -13.74
C LEU A 546 -33.62 -5.10 -15.24
N ILE A 547 -32.62 -4.49 -15.88
CA ILE A 547 -32.63 -4.22 -17.32
C ILE A 547 -31.50 -4.99 -18.01
N LEU A 548 -31.83 -5.79 -19.02
CA LEU A 548 -30.90 -6.53 -19.87
C LEU A 548 -30.97 -6.01 -21.31
N THR A 549 -29.88 -5.42 -21.81
CA THR A 549 -29.78 -4.89 -23.18
C THR A 549 -28.45 -5.30 -23.83
N GLY A 550 -28.51 -6.04 -24.94
CA GLY A 550 -27.29 -6.48 -25.66
C GLY A 550 -26.53 -7.61 -24.96
N VAL A 551 -27.22 -8.38 -24.10
CA VAL A 551 -26.62 -9.49 -23.36
C VAL A 551 -26.74 -10.78 -24.17
N SER A 552 -25.64 -11.50 -24.36
CA SER A 552 -25.61 -12.81 -25.02
C SER A 552 -25.38 -13.92 -24.00
N ILE A 553 -26.38 -14.77 -23.78
CA ILE A 553 -26.31 -15.90 -22.85
C ILE A 553 -26.29 -17.20 -23.66
N LYS A 554 -25.20 -17.96 -23.56
CA LYS A 554 -24.93 -19.11 -24.43
C LYS A 554 -24.49 -20.34 -23.65
N ASN A 555 -25.01 -21.50 -24.05
CA ASN A 555 -24.54 -22.81 -23.55
C ASN A 555 -24.62 -22.95 -22.01
N CYS A 556 -25.48 -22.18 -21.36
CA CYS A 556 -25.59 -22.22 -19.91
C CYS A 556 -26.50 -23.36 -19.44
N LYS A 557 -26.24 -23.89 -18.26
CA LYS A 557 -26.91 -25.10 -17.74
C LYS A 557 -27.40 -24.92 -16.31
N GLY A 558 -28.66 -25.23 -16.05
CA GLY A 558 -29.26 -25.25 -14.71
C GLY A 558 -30.19 -26.44 -14.56
N THR A 559 -30.63 -26.76 -13.34
CA THR A 559 -31.74 -27.70 -13.14
C THR A 559 -33.07 -27.09 -13.56
N VAL A 560 -33.19 -25.76 -13.47
CA VAL A 560 -34.30 -24.94 -13.95
C VAL A 560 -33.71 -23.62 -14.46
N GLY A 561 -34.21 -23.06 -15.56
CA GLY A 561 -33.73 -21.77 -16.08
C GLY A 561 -32.26 -21.85 -16.53
N GLY A 562 -31.96 -22.68 -17.53
CA GLY A 562 -30.57 -22.94 -17.94
C GLY A 562 -29.81 -21.67 -18.32
N GLY A 563 -30.42 -20.78 -19.09
CA GLY A 563 -29.91 -19.45 -19.37
C GLY A 563 -30.24 -18.47 -18.25
N ILE A 564 -31.54 -18.19 -18.06
CA ILE A 564 -32.06 -17.27 -17.05
C ILE A 564 -33.14 -17.96 -16.21
N PHE A 565 -33.03 -17.82 -14.90
CA PHE A 565 -34.14 -17.98 -13.97
C PHE A 565 -34.45 -16.62 -13.34
N SER A 566 -35.72 -16.19 -13.40
CA SER A 566 -36.18 -14.96 -12.75
C SER A 566 -37.41 -15.23 -11.91
N GLU A 567 -37.41 -14.73 -10.68
CA GLU A 567 -38.59 -14.66 -9.83
C GLU A 567 -38.97 -13.18 -9.63
N ILE A 568 -40.14 -12.79 -10.14
CA ILE A 568 -40.61 -11.40 -10.09
C ILE A 568 -41.70 -11.30 -9.02
N LYS A 569 -41.38 -10.62 -7.93
CA LYS A 569 -42.25 -10.44 -6.77
C LYS A 569 -42.59 -8.98 -6.57
N THR A 570 -43.78 -8.73 -6.05
CA THR A 570 -44.18 -7.47 -5.43
C THR A 570 -43.75 -6.22 -6.22
N SER A 571 -44.33 -6.05 -7.42
CA SER A 571 -44.04 -4.93 -8.34
C SER A 571 -42.58 -4.81 -8.80
N GLY A 572 -41.81 -5.90 -8.77
CA GLY A 572 -40.51 -5.94 -9.44
C GLY A 572 -40.64 -5.92 -10.96
N ASP A 573 -39.64 -5.38 -11.64
CA ASP A 573 -39.62 -5.26 -13.09
C ASP A 573 -38.38 -5.91 -13.70
N LEU A 574 -38.60 -6.81 -14.67
CA LEU A 574 -37.56 -7.34 -15.56
C LEU A 574 -37.80 -6.83 -16.98
N THR A 575 -36.88 -6.03 -17.49
CA THR A 575 -36.89 -5.56 -18.88
C THR A 575 -35.79 -6.24 -19.68
N MET A 576 -36.16 -6.93 -20.76
CA MET A 576 -35.21 -7.45 -21.75
C MET A 576 -35.45 -6.78 -23.11
N ASN A 577 -34.44 -6.07 -23.61
CA ASN A 577 -34.52 -5.38 -24.90
C ASN A 577 -34.03 -6.27 -26.06
N GLY A 578 -34.53 -6.02 -27.27
CA GLY A 578 -34.43 -6.93 -28.43
C GLY A 578 -33.03 -7.30 -28.94
N SER A 579 -31.96 -6.70 -28.42
CA SER A 579 -30.58 -7.10 -28.68
C SER A 579 -30.07 -8.21 -27.75
N THR A 580 -30.82 -8.58 -26.71
CA THR A 580 -30.49 -9.68 -25.80
C THR A 580 -30.81 -11.03 -26.44
N VAL A 581 -29.86 -11.96 -26.40
CA VAL A 581 -29.95 -13.28 -27.04
C VAL A 581 -29.68 -14.37 -26.02
N VAL A 582 -30.59 -15.35 -25.91
CA VAL A 582 -30.40 -16.57 -25.10
C VAL A 582 -30.44 -17.77 -26.02
N SER A 583 -29.36 -18.55 -26.09
CA SER A 583 -29.24 -19.65 -27.05
C SER A 583 -28.48 -20.85 -26.49
N ASN A 584 -28.81 -22.06 -26.96
CA ASN A 584 -28.17 -23.32 -26.59
C ASN A 584 -28.10 -23.60 -25.08
N CYS A 585 -28.95 -22.95 -24.29
CA CYS A 585 -29.01 -23.16 -22.85
C CYS A 585 -29.92 -24.35 -22.52
N ASN A 586 -29.59 -25.09 -21.46
CA ASN A 586 -30.24 -26.36 -21.13
C ASN A 586 -30.69 -26.43 -19.68
N SER A 587 -31.88 -26.99 -19.47
CA SER A 587 -32.41 -27.35 -18.17
C SER A 587 -32.27 -28.87 -17.99
N THR A 588 -31.59 -29.34 -16.96
CA THR A 588 -31.28 -30.79 -16.83
C THR A 588 -32.44 -31.64 -16.36
N SER A 589 -33.34 -31.07 -15.56
CA SER A 589 -34.37 -31.84 -14.85
C SER A 589 -35.66 -31.06 -14.62
N GLY A 590 -35.73 -29.79 -15.02
CA GLY A 590 -36.90 -28.93 -14.82
C GLY A 590 -37.21 -28.06 -16.03
N ASN A 591 -37.96 -26.98 -15.82
CA ASN A 591 -38.47 -26.12 -16.89
C ASN A 591 -37.48 -25.01 -17.31
N GLY A 592 -37.68 -24.47 -18.51
CA GLY A 592 -36.96 -23.29 -19.01
C GLY A 592 -35.49 -23.52 -19.34
N GLY A 593 -35.20 -24.26 -20.42
CA GLY A 593 -33.81 -24.42 -20.88
C GLY A 593 -33.14 -23.08 -21.19
N GLY A 594 -33.83 -22.21 -21.94
CA GLY A 594 -33.42 -20.82 -22.17
C GLY A 594 -33.74 -19.92 -20.98
N ILE A 595 -35.03 -19.63 -20.79
CA ILE A 595 -35.52 -18.66 -19.80
C ILE A 595 -36.71 -19.27 -19.07
N ILE A 596 -36.82 -19.00 -17.77
CA ILE A 596 -38.06 -19.13 -17.00
C ILE A 596 -38.27 -17.89 -16.14
N ILE A 597 -39.53 -17.47 -16.05
CA ILE A 597 -39.96 -16.32 -15.24
C ILE A 597 -41.16 -16.79 -14.41
N TYR A 598 -41.10 -16.55 -13.10
CA TYR A 598 -42.16 -16.83 -12.13
C TYR A 598 -42.80 -15.56 -11.61
#